data_AF-S9X8H1-F1
#
_entry.id   AF-S9X8H1-F1
#
_cell.length_a   1.000
_cell.length_b   1.000
_cell.length_c   1.000
_cell.angle_alpha   90.00
_cell.angle_beta   90.00
_cell.angle_gamma   90.00
#
_symmetry.space_group_name_H-M   'P 1'
#
loop_
_entity.id
_entity.type
_entity.pdbx_description
1 polymer ?
#
loop_
_entity_poly.entity_id
_entity_poly.type
_entity_poly.pdbx_seq_one_letter_code
_entity_poly.pdbx_strand_id
1 'polypeptide(L)'
;MLKFTSMNWTSKVLFFRKYSTKLASETTTTLRTRLNDNLSYMKKLTQDKPHLISRLNAITNALSEKTPKHRILLQSLTSSQKDIACSKSILRALLTSPFLPKVSELDEALKTLGKEPLSISFGDSPLIQKNARYKSNHLSMPSDFLQVHNIEITYLPANYNDNLISASCQSTYMCSSSYLNIVNDRASRPTSHVIYLLDKDLTDADIIKNEPQIMPICSSKALSAISILRQDAGQFTNYKDLWDKSNFQTLRNSFLTENNYELVEKMLQSFMDTLRSQNVQEKFIAAKNNSNFLLSSLEEWAKCYHADTQNFELQLRALWKKLGFLQLYKNIDKWPDSLKDLIHKCFLQDSKLELAFLLGELSRNGDDKRNFYISMKDFQNFQSSSEKAVSEKFKSLKKQTLYVTLFQGVGALSSLYLYLVAHASMYNSFSIFAVTSVLGLYILQRSTVKWKQKFWKELLEDTRQFEKVFRRQLFENSSLYKQNALQTKMKTETDLLLTQVDESLKCLSKLRLGSEK
;
A
#
# COMPACT_ATOMS: atom_id res chain seq x y z
N MET A 1 69.91 42.55 33.55
CA MET A 1 69.15 42.69 32.28
C MET A 1 68.63 41.32 31.88
N LEU A 2 67.31 41.21 31.71
CA LEU A 2 66.55 39.96 31.81
C LEU A 2 66.58 39.12 30.52
N LYS A 3 66.75 37.80 30.72
CA LYS A 3 66.60 36.71 29.73
C LYS A 3 65.12 36.58 29.33
N PHE A 4 64.84 36.53 28.03
CA PHE A 4 63.54 36.08 27.53
C PHE A 4 63.57 34.56 27.32
N THR A 5 62.70 33.86 28.05
CA THR A 5 62.43 32.44 27.91
C THR A 5 61.25 32.21 26.95
N SER A 6 61.41 31.20 26.09
CA SER A 6 60.37 30.63 25.23
C SER A 6 59.18 30.13 26.04
N MET A 7 58.00 30.72 25.84
CA MET A 7 56.75 30.20 26.38
C MET A 7 56.12 29.23 25.36
N ASN A 8 56.20 27.94 25.69
CA ASN A 8 55.53 26.84 25.01
C ASN A 8 54.01 27.06 24.94
N TRP A 9 53.47 27.29 23.75
CA TRP A 9 52.05 27.15 23.46
C TRP A 9 51.74 25.67 23.22
N THR A 10 51.36 24.92 24.26
CA THR A 10 50.83 23.55 24.09
C THR A 10 49.61 23.27 24.97
N SER A 11 48.71 22.46 24.39
CA SER A 11 47.63 21.64 24.98
C SER A 11 46.19 22.19 25.09
N LYS A 12 45.93 23.47 25.39
CA LYS A 12 44.52 23.90 25.62
C LYS A 12 43.63 24.05 24.38
N VAL A 13 44.20 24.30 23.20
CA VAL A 13 43.42 24.44 21.94
C VAL A 13 42.97 23.08 21.38
N LEU A 14 43.63 21.98 21.76
CA LEU A 14 43.28 20.63 21.30
C LEU A 14 42.11 19.99 22.06
N PHE A 15 41.75 20.49 23.25
CA PHE A 15 40.64 19.95 24.04
C PHE A 15 39.26 20.42 23.57
N PHE A 16 39.13 21.64 23.05
CA PHE A 16 37.85 22.14 22.55
C PHE A 16 37.43 21.54 21.19
N ARG A 17 38.40 21.03 20.39
CA ARG A 17 38.09 20.35 19.11
C ARG A 17 37.57 18.91 19.28
N LYS A 18 37.88 18.24 20.40
CA LYS A 18 37.45 16.85 20.66
C LYS A 18 36.03 16.74 21.24
N TYR A 19 35.52 17.75 21.93
CA TYR A 19 34.15 17.74 22.47
C TYR A 19 33.08 18.09 21.42
N SER A 20 33.39 19.00 20.50
CA SER A 20 32.49 19.39 19.39
C SER A 20 32.24 18.23 18.40
N THR A 21 33.30 17.51 18.03
CA THR A 21 33.23 16.40 17.07
C THR A 21 32.51 15.17 17.61
N LYS A 22 32.56 14.93 18.94
CA LYS A 22 31.89 13.80 19.59
C LYS A 22 30.38 13.98 19.71
N LEU A 23 29.92 15.20 20.02
CA LEU A 23 28.48 15.51 20.06
C LEU A 23 27.85 15.51 18.65
N ALA A 24 28.59 16.01 17.65
CA ALA A 24 28.19 15.97 16.25
C ALA A 24 28.17 14.54 15.68
N SER A 25 29.11 13.67 16.09
CA SER A 25 29.12 12.27 15.66
C SER A 25 28.03 11.42 16.34
N GLU A 26 27.72 11.66 17.62
CA GLU A 26 26.60 11.01 18.33
C GLU A 26 25.22 11.44 17.78
N THR A 27 25.06 12.71 17.40
CA THR A 27 23.81 13.21 16.78
C THR A 27 23.62 12.73 15.34
N THR A 28 24.68 12.63 14.54
CA THR A 28 24.59 12.09 13.17
C THR A 28 24.35 10.59 13.16
N THR A 29 24.97 9.82 14.06
CA THR A 29 24.73 8.38 14.19
C THR A 29 23.30 8.07 14.64
N THR A 30 22.76 8.79 15.62
CA THR A 30 21.37 8.63 16.10
C THR A 30 20.32 9.01 15.04
N LEU A 31 20.57 10.06 14.24
CA LEU A 31 19.69 10.43 13.13
C LEU A 31 19.74 9.39 12.00
N ARG A 32 20.91 8.81 11.73
CA ARG A 32 21.08 7.76 10.70
C ARG A 32 20.42 6.44 11.11
N THR A 33 20.54 6.02 12.38
CA THR A 33 19.80 4.84 12.87
C THR A 33 18.31 5.05 12.78
N ARG A 34 17.80 6.23 13.20
CA ARG A 34 16.37 6.57 13.10
C ARG A 34 15.86 6.55 11.65
N LEU A 35 16.64 7.06 10.70
CA LEU A 35 16.30 7.02 9.27
C LEU A 35 16.23 5.57 8.74
N ASN A 36 17.21 4.73 9.11
CA ASN A 36 17.20 3.32 8.74
C ASN A 36 16.04 2.54 9.38
N ASP A 37 15.71 2.85 10.63
CA ASP A 37 14.57 2.25 11.33
C ASP A 37 13.25 2.61 10.63
N ASN A 38 13.06 3.88 10.30
CA ASN A 38 11.88 4.35 9.54
C ASN A 38 11.78 3.67 8.16
N LEU A 39 12.91 3.53 7.44
CA LEU A 39 12.94 2.81 6.15
C LEU A 39 12.61 1.33 6.30
N SER A 40 13.12 0.67 7.33
CA SER A 40 12.82 -0.73 7.61
C SER A 40 11.33 -0.93 7.94
N TYR A 41 10.74 0.03 8.67
CA TYR A 41 9.33 0.02 9.01
C TYR A 41 8.44 0.26 7.79
N MET A 42 8.79 1.22 6.92
CA MET A 42 8.11 1.45 5.65
C MET A 42 8.15 0.21 4.73
N LYS A 43 9.25 -0.56 4.73
CA LYS A 43 9.34 -1.82 3.98
C LYS A 43 8.36 -2.87 4.50
N LYS A 44 8.21 -3.00 5.82
CA LYS A 44 7.22 -3.91 6.43
C LYS A 44 5.79 -3.53 6.04
N LEU A 45 5.47 -2.24 6.05
CA LEU A 45 4.14 -1.72 5.68
C LEU A 45 3.82 -1.84 4.19
N THR A 46 4.83 -1.99 3.33
CA THR A 46 4.67 -2.08 1.88
C THR A 46 4.92 -3.48 1.34
N GLN A 47 5.00 -4.51 2.20
CA GLN A 47 5.39 -5.87 1.83
C GLN A 47 4.51 -6.50 0.72
N ASP A 48 3.26 -6.07 0.62
CA ASP A 48 2.31 -6.53 -0.40
C ASP A 48 2.32 -5.68 -1.70
N LYS A 49 3.19 -4.66 -1.78
CA LYS A 49 3.26 -3.69 -2.89
C LYS A 49 4.66 -3.69 -3.53
N PRO A 50 4.95 -4.61 -4.48
CA PRO A 50 6.32 -4.82 -5.00
C PRO A 50 6.96 -3.58 -5.64
N HIS A 51 6.14 -2.71 -6.26
CA HIS A 51 6.60 -1.46 -6.86
C HIS A 51 7.00 -0.38 -5.83
N LEU A 52 6.48 -0.43 -4.59
CA LEU A 52 6.89 0.47 -3.51
C LEU A 52 8.13 -0.06 -2.79
N ILE A 53 8.23 -1.38 -2.62
CA ILE A 53 9.40 -2.04 -2.02
C ILE A 53 10.66 -1.78 -2.86
N SER A 54 10.57 -1.87 -4.19
CA SER A 54 11.71 -1.61 -5.07
C SER A 54 12.25 -0.19 -4.91
N ARG A 55 11.37 0.79 -4.76
CA ARG A 55 11.73 2.20 -4.49
C ARG A 55 12.37 2.39 -3.12
N LEU A 56 11.81 1.76 -2.07
CA LEU A 56 12.40 1.80 -0.73
C LEU A 56 13.77 1.10 -0.67
N ASN A 57 13.98 0.05 -1.45
CA ASN A 57 15.28 -0.60 -1.61
C ASN A 57 16.28 0.32 -2.30
N ALA A 58 15.88 1.05 -3.36
CA ALA A 58 16.73 2.05 -3.99
C ALA A 58 17.14 3.17 -3.00
N ILE A 59 16.20 3.66 -2.19
CA ILE A 59 16.46 4.65 -1.13
C ILE A 59 17.44 4.10 -0.08
N THR A 60 17.24 2.85 0.36
CA THR A 60 18.12 2.22 1.35
C THR A 60 19.53 2.03 0.79
N ASN A 61 19.65 1.62 -0.47
CA ASN A 61 20.92 1.42 -1.15
C ASN A 61 21.68 2.74 -1.33
N ALA A 62 20.97 3.83 -1.65
CA ALA A 62 21.55 5.17 -1.72
C ALA A 62 22.07 5.67 -0.35
N LEU A 63 21.55 5.14 0.77
CA LEU A 63 21.98 5.45 2.14
C LEU A 63 23.04 4.50 2.72
N SER A 64 23.16 3.27 2.19
CA SER A 64 23.91 2.18 2.83
C SER A 64 25.39 2.09 2.46
N GLU A 65 25.84 2.62 1.31
CA GLU A 65 27.22 2.41 0.87
C GLU A 65 28.05 3.70 0.76
N LYS A 66 29.32 3.57 1.20
CA LYS A 66 30.44 4.48 0.91
C LYS A 66 30.32 4.95 -0.53
N THR A 67 30.49 6.25 -0.77
CA THR A 67 30.48 6.89 -2.10
C THR A 67 30.88 5.87 -3.19
N PRO A 68 29.98 5.45 -4.09
CA PRO A 68 30.35 4.50 -5.12
C PRO A 68 31.58 5.05 -5.84
N LYS A 69 32.65 4.25 -5.98
CA LYS A 69 33.81 4.67 -6.77
C LYS A 69 33.35 4.77 -8.21
N HIS A 70 33.34 5.99 -8.76
CA HIS A 70 33.04 6.17 -10.18
C HIS A 70 34.18 5.55 -10.99
N ARG A 71 33.87 4.57 -11.84
CA ARG A 71 34.89 3.90 -12.64
C ARG A 71 34.93 4.48 -14.03
N ILE A 72 36.11 4.90 -14.48
CA ILE A 72 36.37 5.26 -15.87
C ILE A 72 37.08 4.09 -16.52
N LEU A 73 36.47 3.48 -17.53
CA LEU A 73 37.14 2.48 -18.35
C LEU A 73 37.74 3.14 -19.58
N LEU A 74 38.96 2.75 -19.95
CA LEU A 74 39.63 3.23 -21.15
C LEU A 74 40.16 2.03 -21.93
N GLN A 75 39.72 1.87 -23.17
CA GLN A 75 40.20 0.80 -24.06
C GLN A 75 40.60 1.41 -25.40
N SER A 76 41.53 0.79 -26.10
CA SER A 76 41.89 1.18 -27.48
C SER A 76 41.02 0.41 -28.49
N LEU A 77 40.67 1.07 -29.61
CA LEU A 77 39.86 0.50 -30.71
C LEU A 77 40.51 -0.75 -31.29
N THR A 78 41.76 -0.57 -31.67
CA THR A 78 42.59 -1.59 -32.28
C THR A 78 43.91 -1.66 -31.54
N SER A 79 44.69 -2.69 -31.85
CA SER A 79 46.09 -2.76 -31.43
C SER A 79 47.01 -1.78 -32.18
N SER A 80 46.46 -0.87 -33.00
CA SER A 80 47.25 0.11 -33.73
C SER A 80 47.95 1.07 -32.77
N GLN A 81 49.17 1.48 -33.13
CA GLN A 81 49.96 2.42 -32.34
C GLN A 81 49.27 3.79 -32.21
N LYS A 82 48.49 4.19 -33.21
CA LYS A 82 47.72 5.45 -33.22
C LYS A 82 46.61 5.44 -32.18
N ASP A 83 45.85 4.35 -32.08
CA ASP A 83 44.75 4.24 -31.12
C ASP A 83 45.28 4.16 -29.68
N ILE A 84 46.34 3.39 -29.46
CA ILE A 84 47.01 3.31 -28.16
C ILE A 84 47.57 4.68 -27.75
N ALA A 85 48.15 5.43 -28.68
CA ALA A 85 48.64 6.78 -28.42
C ALA A 85 47.50 7.76 -28.05
N CYS A 86 46.33 7.62 -28.68
CA CYS A 86 45.15 8.40 -28.34
C CYS A 86 44.61 8.06 -26.94
N SER A 87 44.50 6.79 -26.58
CA SER A 87 44.08 6.42 -25.22
C SER A 87 45.08 6.95 -24.17
N LYS A 88 46.38 6.98 -24.50
CA LYS A 88 47.42 7.61 -23.65
C LYS A 88 47.23 9.11 -23.50
N SER A 89 46.90 9.83 -24.58
CA SER A 89 46.69 11.28 -24.50
C SER A 89 45.46 11.65 -23.67
N ILE A 90 44.36 10.91 -23.83
CA ILE A 90 43.14 11.11 -23.04
C ILE A 90 43.40 10.82 -21.56
N LEU A 91 44.05 9.68 -21.27
CA LEU A 91 44.40 9.31 -19.89
C LEU A 91 45.30 10.36 -19.24
N ARG A 92 46.31 10.87 -19.97
CA ARG A 92 47.16 11.97 -19.49
C ARG A 92 46.32 13.21 -19.22
N ALA A 93 45.49 13.64 -20.16
CA ALA A 93 44.65 14.84 -20.02
C ALA A 93 43.70 14.76 -18.81
N LEU A 94 43.09 13.59 -18.54
CA LEU A 94 42.23 13.35 -17.38
C LEU A 94 42.97 13.57 -16.06
N LEU A 95 44.16 12.98 -15.94
CA LEU A 95 44.95 12.95 -14.70
C LEU A 95 45.83 14.20 -14.50
N THR A 96 46.06 14.98 -15.55
CA THR A 96 46.87 16.19 -15.45
C THR A 96 46.16 17.31 -14.69
N SER A 97 46.90 17.94 -13.79
CA SER A 97 46.50 19.15 -13.06
C SER A 97 47.62 20.19 -13.13
N PRO A 98 47.30 21.49 -13.24
CA PRO A 98 48.31 22.55 -13.32
C PRO A 98 49.21 22.60 -12.08
N PHE A 99 48.69 22.22 -10.91
CA PHE A 99 49.41 22.23 -9.64
C PHE A 99 50.05 20.89 -9.26
N LEU A 100 49.82 19.83 -10.07
CA LEU A 100 50.42 18.53 -9.82
C LEU A 100 51.84 18.46 -10.43
N PRO A 101 52.89 18.12 -9.65
CA PRO A 101 54.22 17.86 -10.22
C PRO A 101 54.17 16.68 -11.20
N LYS A 102 55.16 16.59 -12.11
CA LYS A 102 55.29 15.43 -13.00
C LYS A 102 55.53 14.18 -12.14
N VAL A 103 54.67 13.18 -12.30
CA VAL A 103 54.75 11.90 -11.58
C VAL A 103 55.49 10.90 -12.46
N SER A 104 56.71 10.54 -12.07
CA SER A 104 57.56 9.59 -12.79
C SER A 104 56.88 8.22 -12.98
N GLU A 105 56.13 7.81 -11.97
CA GLU A 105 55.38 6.56 -11.89
C GLU A 105 54.25 6.52 -12.93
N LEU A 106 53.61 7.66 -13.20
CA LEU A 106 52.62 7.76 -14.27
C LEU A 106 53.30 7.58 -15.63
N ASP A 107 54.44 8.25 -15.86
CA ASP A 107 55.18 8.10 -17.12
C ASP A 107 55.72 6.67 -17.33
N GLU A 108 56.13 5.98 -16.27
CA GLU A 108 56.52 4.57 -16.32
C GLU A 108 55.33 3.65 -16.63
N ALA A 109 54.20 3.84 -15.94
CA ALA A 109 52.97 3.08 -16.20
C ALA A 109 52.45 3.29 -17.64
N LEU A 110 52.59 4.50 -18.20
CA LEU A 110 52.19 4.82 -19.57
C LEU A 110 53.12 4.21 -20.63
N LYS A 111 54.38 3.88 -20.30
CA LYS A 111 55.31 3.16 -21.21
C LYS A 111 54.88 1.71 -21.41
N THR A 112 54.33 1.07 -20.38
CA THR A 112 53.86 -0.33 -20.42
C THR A 112 52.41 -0.48 -20.89
N LEU A 113 51.69 0.65 -21.01
CA LEU A 113 50.29 0.70 -21.41
C LEU A 113 50.07 0.19 -22.84
N GLY A 114 49.14 -0.77 -22.96
CA GLY A 114 48.86 -1.55 -24.17
C GLY A 114 49.23 -3.04 -24.07
N LYS A 115 50.04 -3.44 -23.06
CA LYS A 115 50.46 -4.83 -22.84
C LYS A 115 49.70 -5.54 -21.71
N GLU A 116 49.42 -4.82 -20.62
CA GLU A 116 48.72 -5.31 -19.42
C GLU A 116 47.63 -4.30 -19.01
N PRO A 117 46.54 -4.74 -18.33
CA PRO A 117 45.59 -3.82 -17.70
C PRO A 117 46.25 -2.93 -16.65
N LEU A 118 45.80 -1.67 -16.56
CA LEU A 118 46.28 -0.70 -15.57
C LEU A 118 45.10 -0.11 -14.82
N SER A 119 45.01 -0.33 -13.50
CA SER A 119 44.06 0.40 -12.64
C SER A 119 44.75 1.58 -11.97
N ILE A 120 44.08 2.72 -11.90
CA ILE A 120 44.57 3.97 -11.34
C ILE A 120 43.55 4.47 -10.33
N SER A 121 43.96 4.66 -9.09
CA SER A 121 43.10 5.20 -8.04
C SER A 121 43.78 6.29 -7.24
N PHE A 122 43.00 7.06 -6.49
CA PHE A 122 43.56 7.98 -5.52
C PHE A 122 44.43 7.25 -4.48
N GLY A 123 45.57 7.84 -4.14
CA GLY A 123 46.41 7.45 -3.01
C GLY A 123 47.29 8.60 -2.56
N ASP A 124 47.76 8.55 -1.31
CA ASP A 124 48.50 9.64 -0.68
C ASP A 124 49.89 9.85 -1.30
N SER A 125 50.46 8.81 -1.91
CA SER A 125 51.75 8.85 -2.61
C SER A 125 51.67 8.09 -3.94
N PRO A 126 52.46 8.51 -4.95
CA PRO A 126 52.55 7.78 -6.20
C PRO A 126 53.21 6.42 -5.96
N LEU A 127 52.51 5.33 -6.30
CA LEU A 127 53.00 3.97 -6.10
C LEU A 127 52.47 3.04 -7.19
N ILE A 128 53.37 2.38 -7.92
CA ILE A 128 53.03 1.30 -8.85
C ILE A 128 53.21 -0.04 -8.14
N GLN A 129 52.13 -0.82 -8.09
CA GLN A 129 52.17 -2.20 -7.61
C GLN A 129 51.74 -3.15 -8.73
N LYS A 130 52.54 -4.19 -8.97
CA LYS A 130 52.16 -5.26 -9.89
C LYS A 130 51.29 -6.28 -9.16
N ASN A 131 50.06 -6.47 -9.62
CA ASN A 131 49.20 -7.51 -9.10
C ASN A 131 49.51 -8.83 -9.80
N ALA A 132 50.32 -9.68 -9.13
CA ALA A 132 50.74 -10.97 -9.66
C ALA A 132 49.57 -11.91 -9.99
N ARG A 133 48.44 -11.78 -9.29
CA ARG A 133 47.25 -12.63 -9.48
C ARG A 133 46.49 -12.34 -10.76
N TYR A 134 46.45 -11.07 -11.18
CA TYR A 134 45.65 -10.62 -12.33
C TYR A 134 46.49 -10.09 -13.50
N LYS A 135 47.82 -10.21 -13.43
CA LYS A 135 48.75 -9.65 -14.42
C LYS A 135 48.42 -8.19 -14.77
N SER A 136 48.02 -7.42 -13.77
CA SER A 136 47.61 -6.02 -13.91
C SER A 136 48.50 -5.11 -13.07
N ASN A 137 48.74 -3.91 -13.55
CA ASN A 137 49.44 -2.88 -12.77
C ASN A 137 48.41 -2.02 -12.05
N HIS A 138 48.69 -1.64 -10.80
CA HIS A 138 47.88 -0.71 -10.03
C HIS A 138 48.73 0.51 -9.69
N LEU A 139 48.32 1.69 -10.16
CA LEU A 139 48.96 2.96 -9.88
C LEU A 139 48.09 3.75 -8.89
N SER A 140 48.56 3.91 -7.67
CA SER A 140 48.01 4.89 -6.75
C SER A 140 48.67 6.23 -7.03
N MET A 141 47.93 7.34 -7.11
CA MET A 141 48.53 8.67 -7.26
C MET A 141 47.75 9.77 -6.53
N PRO A 142 48.43 10.82 -6.03
CA PRO A 142 47.76 11.97 -5.46
C PRO A 142 47.17 12.79 -6.60
N SER A 143 45.88 12.65 -6.87
CA SER A 143 45.19 13.42 -7.91
C SER A 143 43.91 13.98 -7.35
N ASP A 144 43.78 15.31 -7.34
CA ASP A 144 42.58 16.00 -6.88
C ASP A 144 41.34 15.53 -7.64
N PHE A 145 41.48 15.26 -8.94
CA PHE A 145 40.39 14.73 -9.76
C PHE A 145 39.95 13.34 -9.29
N LEU A 146 40.89 12.44 -8.98
CA LEU A 146 40.56 11.10 -8.47
C LEU A 146 39.98 11.17 -7.05
N GLN A 147 40.47 12.10 -6.22
CA GLN A 147 40.04 12.27 -4.83
C GLN A 147 38.65 12.90 -4.72
N VAL A 148 38.47 14.07 -5.31
CA VAL A 148 37.25 14.89 -5.22
C VAL A 148 36.05 14.13 -5.77
N HIS A 149 36.26 13.36 -6.85
CA HIS A 149 35.19 12.61 -7.51
C HIS A 149 35.18 11.12 -7.12
N ASN A 150 36.06 10.68 -6.21
CA ASN A 150 36.23 9.28 -5.82
C ASN A 150 36.30 8.33 -7.05
N ILE A 151 37.14 8.69 -8.02
CA ILE A 151 37.24 8.00 -9.32
C ILE A 151 38.33 6.92 -9.29
N GLU A 152 38.06 5.80 -9.94
CA GLU A 152 39.03 4.77 -10.33
C GLU A 152 39.09 4.69 -11.85
N ILE A 153 40.25 4.84 -12.47
CA ILE A 153 40.43 4.73 -13.93
C ILE A 153 41.08 3.38 -14.24
N THR A 154 40.42 2.55 -15.04
CA THR A 154 40.97 1.27 -15.49
C THR A 154 41.20 1.29 -16.99
N TYR A 155 42.46 1.18 -17.40
CA TYR A 155 42.84 0.96 -18.79
C TYR A 155 42.88 -0.54 -19.12
N LEU A 156 42.27 -0.93 -20.24
CA LEU A 156 42.27 -2.29 -20.77
C LEU A 156 42.98 -2.35 -22.13
N PRO A 157 43.80 -3.39 -22.40
CA PRO A 157 44.35 -3.64 -23.73
C PRO A 157 43.26 -3.82 -24.81
N ALA A 158 43.62 -3.60 -26.08
CA ALA A 158 42.76 -3.93 -27.21
C ALA A 158 42.39 -5.44 -27.17
N ASN A 159 41.13 -5.77 -27.43
CA ASN A 159 40.58 -7.13 -27.43
C ASN A 159 40.59 -7.87 -26.06
N TYR A 160 40.76 -7.16 -24.94
CA TYR A 160 40.67 -7.75 -23.60
C TYR A 160 39.21 -8.11 -23.25
N ASN A 161 38.89 -9.41 -23.23
CA ASN A 161 37.61 -9.95 -22.75
C ASN A 161 37.82 -10.63 -21.40
N ASP A 162 37.21 -10.09 -20.34
CA ASP A 162 37.31 -10.66 -19.00
C ASP A 162 35.92 -10.96 -18.43
N ASN A 163 35.64 -12.26 -18.22
CA ASN A 163 34.38 -12.75 -17.69
C ASN A 163 34.20 -12.46 -16.18
N LEU A 164 35.27 -12.06 -15.47
CA LEU A 164 35.26 -11.79 -14.03
C LEU A 164 35.06 -10.31 -13.68
N ILE A 165 35.08 -9.40 -14.66
CA ILE A 165 34.67 -8.00 -14.49
C ILE A 165 33.15 -7.92 -14.70
N SER A 166 32.41 -8.78 -14.00
CA SER A 166 30.96 -9.00 -14.15
C SER A 166 30.14 -8.46 -12.96
N ALA A 167 30.69 -7.51 -12.21
CA ALA A 167 29.90 -6.71 -11.26
C ALA A 167 30.55 -5.34 -10.98
N SER A 168 29.91 -4.26 -11.42
CA SER A 168 29.92 -2.95 -10.74
C SER A 168 29.05 -1.97 -11.51
N CYS A 169 28.28 -1.12 -10.83
CA CYS A 169 27.59 0.04 -11.43
C CYS A 169 28.56 0.80 -12.35
N GLN A 170 28.22 0.88 -13.64
CA GLN A 170 29.13 1.37 -14.68
C GLN A 170 28.70 2.76 -15.14
N SER A 171 29.49 3.78 -14.82
CA SER A 171 29.67 4.93 -15.72
C SER A 171 30.70 4.51 -16.77
N THR A 172 30.29 3.71 -17.75
CA THR A 172 31.21 3.08 -18.71
C THR A 172 31.68 4.11 -19.73
N TYR A 173 32.73 4.87 -19.41
CA TYR A 173 33.48 5.56 -20.44
C TYR A 173 34.04 4.50 -21.38
N MET A 174 33.82 4.64 -22.67
CA MET A 174 34.58 3.91 -23.68
C MET A 174 35.32 4.96 -24.49
N CYS A 175 36.64 4.98 -24.36
CA CYS A 175 37.44 5.37 -25.49
C CYS A 175 37.27 4.29 -26.55
N SER A 176 36.74 4.71 -27.69
CA SER A 176 36.98 4.12 -28.99
C SER A 176 36.83 2.57 -29.03
N SER A 177 35.62 2.02 -29.05
CA SER A 177 35.28 0.66 -29.59
C SER A 177 33.80 0.32 -29.48
N SER A 178 33.02 1.17 -28.83
CA SER A 178 31.59 0.98 -28.71
C SER A 178 30.88 1.20 -30.03
N TYR A 179 31.31 2.13 -30.88
CA TYR A 179 30.51 2.48 -32.07
C TYR A 179 30.32 1.29 -33.02
N LEU A 180 31.38 0.50 -33.30
CA LEU A 180 31.29 -0.63 -34.23
C LEU A 180 30.53 -1.84 -33.65
N ASN A 181 30.57 -2.08 -32.34
CA ASN A 181 29.80 -3.15 -31.70
C ASN A 181 28.37 -2.72 -31.32
N ILE A 182 28.12 -1.44 -31.04
CA ILE A 182 26.80 -0.86 -30.76
C ILE A 182 25.95 -0.78 -32.03
N VAL A 183 26.55 -0.54 -33.20
CA VAL A 183 25.81 -0.63 -34.47
C VAL A 183 25.28 -2.06 -34.70
N ASN A 184 25.99 -3.08 -34.21
CA ASN A 184 25.59 -4.48 -34.39
C ASN A 184 24.69 -5.06 -33.27
N ASP A 185 24.71 -4.52 -32.04
CA ASP A 185 24.11 -5.18 -30.87
C ASP A 185 23.10 -4.29 -30.09
N ARG A 186 22.31 -3.47 -30.81
CA ARG A 186 21.31 -2.52 -30.24
C ARG A 186 20.18 -3.16 -29.41
N ALA A 187 20.13 -4.48 -29.24
CA ALA A 187 18.96 -5.17 -28.71
C ALA A 187 18.93 -5.38 -27.18
N SER A 188 20.02 -5.17 -26.43
CA SER A 188 20.13 -5.81 -25.09
C SER A 188 20.45 -4.93 -23.88
N ARG A 189 20.68 -3.60 -23.97
CA ARG A 189 21.10 -2.80 -22.78
C ARG A 189 20.40 -1.43 -22.66
N PRO A 190 20.03 -1.00 -21.43
CA PRO A 190 19.39 0.29 -21.21
C PRO A 190 20.38 1.45 -21.47
N THR A 191 19.98 2.33 -22.37
CA THR A 191 20.77 3.39 -23.00
C THR A 191 20.95 4.66 -22.16
N SER A 192 20.46 4.73 -20.92
CA SER A 192 20.33 5.98 -20.17
C SER A 192 21.55 6.43 -19.35
N HIS A 193 22.63 5.62 -19.28
CA HIS A 193 23.72 5.85 -18.30
C HIS A 193 25.15 5.82 -18.88
N VAL A 194 25.30 5.89 -20.21
CA VAL A 194 26.61 5.77 -20.87
C VAL A 194 26.94 7.07 -21.63
N ILE A 195 28.08 7.69 -21.31
CA ILE A 195 28.63 8.86 -22.02
C ILE A 195 29.90 8.43 -22.75
N TYR A 196 29.96 8.66 -24.06
CA TYR A 196 31.09 8.33 -24.92
C TYR A 196 31.99 9.55 -25.12
N LEU A 197 33.32 9.37 -25.07
CA LEU A 197 34.28 10.45 -25.32
C LEU A 197 34.90 10.28 -26.71
N LEU A 198 34.88 11.35 -27.51
CA LEU A 198 35.56 11.39 -28.80
C LEU A 198 36.60 12.51 -28.80
N ASP A 199 37.85 12.19 -29.11
CA ASP A 199 38.88 13.21 -29.30
C ASP A 199 38.71 13.89 -30.67
N LYS A 200 38.49 15.22 -30.68
CA LYS A 200 38.24 16.00 -31.90
C LYS A 200 39.40 15.95 -32.90
N ASP A 201 40.61 15.59 -32.48
CA ASP A 201 41.75 15.46 -33.39
C ASP A 201 41.65 14.22 -34.31
N LEU A 202 40.63 13.37 -34.14
CA LEU A 202 40.38 12.13 -34.92
C LEU A 202 39.21 12.23 -35.91
N THR A 203 38.64 13.40 -36.14
CA THR A 203 37.34 13.53 -36.84
C THR A 203 37.46 13.63 -38.36
N ASP A 204 37.17 12.52 -39.05
CA ASP A 204 36.79 12.50 -40.48
C ASP A 204 35.33 12.02 -40.70
N ALA A 205 34.47 12.05 -39.68
CA ALA A 205 33.08 11.60 -39.84
C ALA A 205 32.06 12.66 -39.40
N ASP A 206 31.45 13.32 -40.39
CA ASP A 206 30.26 14.19 -40.24
C ASP A 206 29.03 13.47 -39.63
N ILE A 207 29.10 12.15 -39.48
CA ILE A 207 28.06 11.26 -38.92
C ILE A 207 27.86 11.49 -37.41
N ILE A 208 28.80 12.13 -36.71
CA ILE A 208 28.86 12.15 -35.23
C ILE A 208 28.18 13.38 -34.59
N LYS A 209 27.83 14.42 -35.36
CA LYS A 209 27.36 15.70 -34.82
C LYS A 209 26.01 15.65 -34.07
N ASN A 210 25.24 14.57 -34.20
CA ASN A 210 23.83 14.54 -33.76
C ASN A 210 23.52 13.52 -32.65
N GLU A 211 24.51 12.87 -32.03
CA GLU A 211 24.27 11.89 -30.95
C GLU A 211 24.49 12.52 -29.55
N PRO A 212 23.44 12.68 -28.72
CA PRO A 212 23.53 13.35 -27.41
C PRO A 212 24.38 12.59 -26.39
N GLN A 213 24.72 11.33 -26.66
CA GLN A 213 25.54 10.47 -25.80
C GLN A 213 27.05 10.65 -26.04
N ILE A 214 27.47 11.39 -27.06
CA ILE A 214 28.88 11.59 -27.42
C ILE A 214 29.34 12.98 -26.96
N MET A 215 30.25 13.04 -25.99
CA MET A 215 30.90 14.27 -25.55
C MET A 215 32.25 14.44 -26.27
N PRO A 216 32.40 15.48 -27.11
CA PRO A 216 33.66 15.72 -27.79
C PRO A 216 34.67 16.38 -26.84
N ILE A 217 35.85 15.80 -26.72
CA ILE A 217 36.99 16.31 -25.94
C ILE A 217 38.17 16.61 -26.87
N CYS A 218 39.16 17.36 -26.41
CA CYS A 218 40.39 17.59 -27.19
C CYS A 218 41.61 17.50 -26.26
N SER A 219 42.27 16.33 -26.27
CA SER A 219 43.36 16.05 -25.32
C SER A 219 44.59 16.90 -25.59
N SER A 220 44.88 17.22 -26.86
CA SER A 220 45.99 18.09 -27.26
C SER A 220 45.85 19.50 -26.67
N LYS A 221 44.65 20.09 -26.74
CA LYS A 221 44.33 21.40 -26.16
C LYS A 221 44.44 21.39 -24.65
N ALA A 222 43.90 20.37 -23.97
CA ALA A 222 44.01 20.23 -22.52
C ALA A 222 45.49 20.18 -22.04
N LEU A 223 46.30 19.35 -22.69
CA LEU A 223 47.72 19.22 -22.37
C LEU A 223 48.50 20.50 -22.67
N SER A 224 48.17 21.19 -23.78
CA SER A 224 48.79 22.48 -24.13
C SER A 224 48.45 23.58 -23.12
N ALA A 225 47.19 23.66 -22.67
CA ALA A 225 46.77 24.61 -21.65
C ALA A 225 47.60 24.45 -20.38
N ILE A 226 47.72 23.22 -19.88
CA ILE A 226 48.50 22.91 -18.68
C ILE A 226 49.98 23.22 -18.87
N SER A 227 50.55 22.95 -20.05
CA SER A 227 51.95 23.27 -20.32
C SER A 227 52.21 24.79 -20.29
N ILE A 228 51.30 25.60 -20.83
CA ILE A 228 51.38 27.06 -20.83
C ILE A 228 51.35 27.60 -19.40
N LEU A 229 50.41 27.14 -18.58
CA LEU A 229 50.30 27.59 -17.19
C LEU A 229 51.48 27.17 -16.32
N ARG A 230 52.13 26.03 -16.63
CA ARG A 230 53.35 25.56 -15.95
C ARG A 230 54.61 26.31 -16.37
N GLN A 231 54.64 26.85 -17.59
CA GLN A 231 55.75 27.66 -18.08
C GLN A 231 55.72 29.07 -17.48
N ASP A 232 54.54 29.69 -17.45
CA ASP A 232 54.35 31.04 -16.93
C ASP A 232 52.93 31.24 -16.38
N ALA A 233 52.84 31.62 -15.10
CA ALA A 233 51.57 31.91 -14.43
C ALA A 233 50.87 33.15 -15.00
N GLY A 234 51.60 34.05 -15.67
CA GLY A 234 51.07 35.23 -16.36
C GLY A 234 50.23 34.91 -17.59
N GLN A 235 50.28 33.68 -18.11
CA GLN A 235 49.52 33.24 -19.29
C GLN A 235 48.16 32.61 -18.95
N PHE A 236 47.59 32.94 -17.80
CA PHE A 236 46.32 32.38 -17.34
C PHE A 236 45.17 32.54 -18.35
N THR A 237 45.11 33.65 -19.08
CA THR A 237 44.09 33.89 -20.11
C THR A 237 44.16 32.87 -21.24
N ASN A 238 45.38 32.53 -21.70
CA ASN A 238 45.61 31.53 -22.75
C ASN A 238 45.33 30.11 -22.23
N TYR A 239 45.71 29.83 -20.98
CA TYR A 239 45.33 28.59 -20.30
C TYR A 239 43.81 28.42 -20.31
N LYS A 240 43.06 29.43 -19.87
CA LYS A 240 41.61 29.35 -19.74
C LYS A 240 40.94 29.11 -21.09
N ASP A 241 41.33 29.86 -22.13
CA ASP A 241 40.79 29.67 -23.48
C ASP A 241 41.03 28.25 -24.04
N LEU A 242 42.25 27.72 -23.88
CA LEU A 242 42.58 26.36 -24.33
C LEU A 242 41.91 25.28 -23.48
N TRP A 243 41.79 25.50 -22.17
CA TRP A 243 41.12 24.60 -21.24
C TRP A 243 39.61 24.52 -21.54
N ASP A 244 38.97 25.66 -21.77
CA ASP A 244 37.55 25.73 -22.14
C ASP A 244 37.31 25.06 -23.50
N LYS A 245 38.17 25.31 -24.50
CA LYS A 245 38.12 24.66 -25.83
C LYS A 245 38.39 23.15 -25.80
N SER A 246 38.92 22.62 -24.70
CA SER A 246 39.22 21.19 -24.54
C SER A 246 38.00 20.37 -24.07
N ASN A 247 36.96 21.02 -23.54
CA ASN A 247 35.78 20.41 -22.90
C ASN A 247 36.07 19.52 -21.66
N PHE A 248 37.31 19.41 -21.21
CA PHE A 248 37.63 18.61 -20.01
C PHE A 248 37.05 19.20 -18.73
N GLN A 249 36.86 20.53 -18.64
CA GLN A 249 36.16 21.13 -17.50
C GLN A 249 34.68 20.71 -17.44
N THR A 250 34.00 20.71 -18.58
CA THR A 250 32.60 20.25 -18.69
C THR A 250 32.49 18.79 -18.31
N LEU A 251 33.43 17.96 -18.78
CA LEU A 251 33.54 16.56 -18.39
C LEU A 251 33.74 16.41 -16.87
N ARG A 252 34.69 17.15 -16.26
CA ARG A 252 34.93 17.15 -14.81
C ARG A 252 33.69 17.57 -14.01
N ASN A 253 33.00 18.61 -14.47
CA ASN A 253 31.77 19.08 -13.82
C ASN A 253 30.61 18.09 -13.93
N SER A 254 30.56 17.26 -14.99
CA SER A 254 29.56 16.19 -15.10
C SER A 254 29.74 15.07 -14.06
N PHE A 255 30.94 14.94 -13.48
CA PHE A 255 31.23 14.04 -12.36
C PHE A 255 30.95 14.64 -10.98
N LEU A 256 30.50 15.89 -10.90
CA LEU A 256 30.00 16.46 -9.64
C LEU A 256 28.60 15.85 -9.42
N THR A 257 28.55 14.75 -8.67
CA THR A 257 27.28 14.13 -8.28
C THR A 257 26.47 15.09 -7.40
N GLU A 258 25.16 15.14 -7.63
CA GLU A 258 24.21 15.63 -6.63
C GLU A 258 24.53 14.97 -5.28
N ASN A 259 24.54 15.74 -4.19
CA ASN A 259 24.81 15.23 -2.85
C ASN A 259 23.91 14.00 -2.60
N ASN A 260 24.44 12.84 -2.19
CA ASN A 260 23.63 11.61 -2.00
C ASN A 260 22.40 11.85 -1.11
N TYR A 261 22.48 12.79 -0.17
CA TYR A 261 21.32 13.23 0.61
C TYR A 261 20.25 13.92 -0.24
N GLU A 262 20.63 14.76 -1.20
CA GLU A 262 19.71 15.41 -2.16
C GLU A 262 19.04 14.39 -3.09
N LEU A 263 19.78 13.36 -3.54
CA LEU A 263 19.20 12.25 -4.30
C LEU A 263 18.16 11.48 -3.47
N VAL A 264 18.50 11.15 -2.21
CA VAL A 264 17.59 10.45 -1.30
C VAL A 264 16.36 11.32 -0.98
N GLU A 265 16.53 12.63 -0.83
CA GLU A 265 15.44 13.60 -0.65
C GLU A 265 14.49 13.59 -1.84
N LYS A 266 15.01 13.68 -3.08
CA LYS A 266 14.21 13.58 -4.31
C LYS A 266 13.49 12.24 -4.44
N MET A 267 14.14 11.13 -4.07
CA MET A 267 13.52 9.80 -4.08
C MET A 267 12.41 9.64 -3.02
N LEU A 268 12.62 10.16 -1.81
CA LEU A 268 11.59 10.18 -0.76
C LEU A 268 10.42 11.09 -1.13
N GLN A 269 10.69 12.23 -1.78
CA GLN A 269 9.66 13.14 -2.28
C GLN A 269 8.83 12.48 -3.39
N SER A 270 9.48 11.82 -4.36
CA SER A 270 8.79 11.04 -5.40
C SER A 270 7.96 9.89 -4.82
N PHE A 271 8.45 9.24 -3.76
CA PHE A 271 7.71 8.22 -3.04
C PHE A 271 6.47 8.82 -2.33
N MET A 272 6.60 9.99 -1.69
CA MET A 272 5.48 10.72 -1.10
C MET A 272 4.43 11.12 -2.14
N ASP A 273 4.86 11.64 -3.29
CA ASP A 273 3.96 12.06 -4.37
C ASP A 273 3.21 10.86 -4.96
N THR A 274 3.88 9.71 -5.05
CA THR A 274 3.25 8.46 -5.49
C THR A 274 2.17 8.01 -4.50
N LEU A 275 2.43 8.09 -3.19
CA LEU A 275 1.41 7.77 -2.17
C LEU A 275 0.22 8.74 -2.22
N ARG A 276 0.46 10.05 -2.42
CA ARG A 276 -0.59 11.07 -2.56
C ARG A 276 -1.42 10.91 -3.83
N SER A 277 -0.80 10.44 -4.91
CA SER A 277 -1.46 10.19 -6.20
C SER A 277 -2.35 8.94 -6.21
N GLN A 278 -2.19 8.05 -5.24
CA GLN A 278 -3.14 6.95 -5.07
C GLN A 278 -4.43 7.59 -4.52
N ASN A 279 -5.52 7.61 -5.31
CA ASN A 279 -6.85 8.15 -4.94
C ASN A 279 -7.54 7.42 -3.75
N VAL A 280 -6.77 6.96 -2.75
CA VAL A 280 -7.21 6.26 -1.55
C VAL A 280 -8.22 7.09 -0.77
N GLN A 281 -8.02 8.41 -0.68
CA GLN A 281 -8.93 9.30 0.05
C GLN A 281 -10.30 9.39 -0.64
N GLU A 282 -10.33 9.58 -1.96
CA GLU A 282 -11.58 9.61 -2.74
C GLU A 282 -12.30 8.27 -2.69
N LYS A 283 -11.57 7.16 -2.86
CA LYS A 283 -12.11 5.80 -2.76
C LYS A 283 -12.66 5.49 -1.36
N PHE A 284 -11.99 5.95 -0.31
CA PHE A 284 -12.47 5.84 1.06
C PHE A 284 -13.76 6.64 1.28
N ILE A 285 -13.80 7.90 0.83
CA ILE A 285 -15.01 8.75 0.96
C ILE A 285 -16.19 8.10 0.22
N ALA A 286 -15.98 7.64 -1.01
CA ALA A 286 -17.00 6.96 -1.79
C ALA A 286 -17.50 5.67 -1.10
N ALA A 287 -16.58 4.81 -0.63
CA ALA A 287 -16.95 3.57 0.06
C ALA A 287 -17.68 3.83 1.38
N LYS A 288 -17.26 4.85 2.13
CA LYS A 288 -17.94 5.27 3.37
C LYS A 288 -19.35 5.78 3.09
N ASN A 289 -19.52 6.62 2.07
CA ASN A 289 -20.82 7.14 1.68
C ASN A 289 -21.76 6.01 1.24
N ASN A 290 -21.28 5.05 0.46
CA ASN A 290 -22.07 3.90 0.03
C ASN A 290 -22.46 3.00 1.22
N SER A 291 -21.55 2.78 2.17
CA SER A 291 -21.84 2.03 3.40
C SER A 291 -22.87 2.75 4.28
N ASN A 292 -22.82 4.09 4.36
CA ASN A 292 -23.78 4.88 5.11
C ASN A 292 -25.16 4.87 4.43
N PHE A 293 -25.19 4.95 3.10
CA PHE A 293 -26.42 4.83 2.32
C PHE A 293 -27.13 3.50 2.59
N LEU A 294 -26.38 2.39 2.61
CA LEU A 294 -26.94 1.08 2.97
C LEU A 294 -27.54 1.06 4.38
N LEU A 295 -26.87 1.67 5.37
CA LEU A 295 -27.41 1.77 6.73
C LEU A 295 -28.73 2.55 6.76
N SER A 296 -28.78 3.72 6.11
CA SER A 296 -30.00 4.52 6.06
C SER A 296 -31.15 3.78 5.38
N SER A 297 -30.88 3.09 4.27
CA SER A 297 -31.89 2.29 3.58
C SER A 297 -32.41 1.12 4.43
N LEU A 298 -31.54 0.47 5.20
CA LEU A 298 -31.96 -0.58 6.13
C LEU A 298 -32.78 -0.05 7.30
N GLU A 299 -32.53 1.18 7.74
CA GLU A 299 -33.36 1.85 8.74
C GLU A 299 -34.73 2.22 8.19
N GLU A 300 -34.82 2.68 6.94
CA GLU A 300 -36.08 2.94 6.26
C GLU A 300 -36.90 1.67 6.09
N TRP A 301 -36.27 0.58 5.64
CA TRP A 301 -36.91 -0.74 5.59
C TRP A 301 -37.43 -1.18 6.97
N ALA A 302 -36.65 -0.99 8.04
CA ALA A 302 -37.09 -1.35 9.39
C ALA A 302 -38.32 -0.55 9.84
N LYS A 303 -38.43 0.73 9.44
CA LYS A 303 -39.64 1.54 9.69
C LYS A 303 -40.85 0.96 8.94
N CYS A 304 -40.69 0.58 7.66
CA CYS A 304 -41.75 -0.08 6.90
C CYS A 304 -42.15 -1.43 7.52
N TYR A 305 -41.17 -2.22 7.96
CA TYR A 305 -41.39 -3.49 8.66
C TYR A 305 -42.19 -3.33 9.96
N HIS A 306 -41.88 -2.30 10.75
CA HIS A 306 -42.65 -1.97 11.95
C HIS A 306 -44.06 -1.49 11.64
N ALA A 307 -44.24 -0.67 10.60
CA ALA A 307 -45.55 -0.22 10.16
C ALA A 307 -46.42 -1.41 9.70
N ASP A 308 -45.87 -2.34 8.93
CA ASP A 308 -46.55 -3.58 8.52
C ASP A 308 -46.99 -4.41 9.72
N THR A 309 -46.12 -4.52 10.73
CA THR A 309 -46.43 -5.27 11.96
C THR A 309 -47.61 -4.62 12.71
N GLN A 310 -47.66 -3.30 12.79
CA GLN A 310 -48.77 -2.56 13.40
C GLN A 310 -50.07 -2.69 12.59
N ASN A 311 -49.98 -2.57 11.26
CA ASN A 311 -51.12 -2.75 10.36
C ASN A 311 -51.70 -4.17 10.46
N PHE A 312 -50.83 -5.17 10.51
CA PHE A 312 -51.23 -6.55 10.72
C PHE A 312 -51.94 -6.74 12.07
N GLU A 313 -51.51 -6.07 13.14
CA GLU A 313 -52.22 -6.10 14.43
C GLU A 313 -53.67 -5.61 14.30
N LEU A 314 -53.90 -4.52 13.57
CA LEU A 314 -55.24 -3.98 13.34
C LEU A 314 -56.13 -4.98 12.60
N GLN A 315 -55.58 -5.63 11.57
CA GLN A 315 -56.29 -6.65 10.80
C GLN A 315 -56.55 -7.92 11.63
N LEU A 316 -55.59 -8.32 12.47
CA LEU A 316 -55.73 -9.44 13.40
C LEU A 316 -56.85 -9.16 14.42
N ARG A 317 -56.92 -7.93 14.95
CA ARG A 317 -58.02 -7.50 15.84
C ARG A 317 -59.37 -7.51 15.10
N ALA A 318 -59.42 -7.12 13.83
CA ALA A 318 -60.64 -7.19 13.02
C ALA A 318 -61.07 -8.65 12.77
N LEU A 319 -60.13 -9.55 12.47
CA LEU A 319 -60.37 -10.98 12.36
C LEU A 319 -60.93 -11.55 13.67
N TRP A 320 -60.34 -11.19 14.81
CA TRP A 320 -60.81 -11.60 16.14
C TRP A 320 -62.24 -11.16 16.47
N LYS A 321 -62.65 -9.98 16.00
CA LYS A 321 -64.03 -9.49 16.13
C LYS A 321 -64.98 -10.29 15.24
N LYS A 322 -64.61 -10.49 13.96
CA LYS A 322 -65.41 -11.26 12.99
C LYS A 322 -65.64 -12.69 13.45
N LEU A 323 -64.61 -13.31 14.02
CA LEU A 323 -64.62 -14.73 14.38
C LEU A 323 -65.28 -15.04 15.72
N GLY A 324 -65.65 -14.06 16.54
CA GLY A 324 -66.55 -14.13 17.72
C GLY A 324 -66.42 -15.30 18.71
N PHE A 325 -66.53 -15.07 20.02
CA PHE A 325 -66.47 -16.18 21.00
C PHE A 325 -67.56 -17.26 20.78
N LEU A 326 -68.79 -16.86 20.42
CA LEU A 326 -69.89 -17.81 20.17
C LEU A 326 -69.74 -18.58 18.85
N GLN A 327 -69.04 -18.01 17.86
CA GLN A 327 -68.75 -18.68 16.59
C GLN A 327 -67.58 -19.66 16.70
N LEU A 328 -66.84 -19.62 17.82
CA LEU A 328 -65.70 -20.48 18.10
C LEU A 328 -66.10 -21.95 18.17
N TYR A 329 -67.30 -22.27 18.67
CA TYR A 329 -67.85 -23.64 18.64
C TYR A 329 -68.18 -24.12 17.23
N LYS A 330 -68.67 -23.22 16.36
CA LYS A 330 -69.15 -23.58 15.02
C LYS A 330 -68.02 -23.65 14.00
N ASN A 331 -66.95 -22.90 14.21
CA ASN A 331 -65.90 -22.67 13.22
C ASN A 331 -64.48 -22.99 13.73
N ILE A 332 -64.34 -23.79 14.78
CA ILE A 332 -63.03 -24.07 15.38
C ILE A 332 -62.02 -24.63 14.38
N ASP A 333 -62.48 -25.46 13.45
CA ASP A 333 -61.63 -26.06 12.42
C ASP A 333 -61.26 -25.08 11.31
N LYS A 334 -62.01 -23.99 11.12
CA LYS A 334 -61.76 -22.97 10.08
C LYS A 334 -60.87 -21.81 10.55
N TRP A 335 -60.68 -21.66 11.85
CA TRP A 335 -59.87 -20.59 12.45
C TRP A 335 -58.39 -20.64 12.03
N PRO A 336 -57.70 -21.80 12.07
CA PRO A 336 -56.30 -21.90 11.66
C PRO A 336 -56.09 -21.47 10.21
N ASP A 337 -56.97 -21.91 9.30
CA ASP A 337 -56.83 -21.61 7.88
C ASP A 337 -57.12 -20.12 7.60
N SER A 338 -58.12 -19.53 8.29
CA SER A 338 -58.37 -18.09 8.22
C SER A 338 -57.19 -17.23 8.70
N LEU A 339 -56.45 -17.73 9.69
CA LEU A 339 -55.24 -17.06 10.21
C LEU A 339 -54.05 -17.22 9.28
N LYS A 340 -53.85 -18.42 8.72
CA LYS A 340 -52.83 -18.66 7.70
C LYS A 340 -53.07 -17.78 6.48
N ASP A 341 -54.31 -17.70 6.00
CA ASP A 341 -54.70 -16.82 4.90
C ASP A 341 -54.40 -15.35 5.20
N LEU A 342 -54.67 -14.89 6.43
CA LEU A 342 -54.37 -13.52 6.83
C LEU A 342 -52.86 -13.26 6.90
N ILE A 343 -52.08 -14.20 7.44
CA ILE A 343 -50.61 -14.10 7.46
C ILE A 343 -50.09 -14.07 6.02
N HIS A 344 -50.53 -15.01 5.19
CA HIS A 344 -50.10 -15.10 3.80
C HIS A 344 -50.39 -13.81 3.02
N LYS A 345 -51.58 -13.23 3.18
CA LYS A 345 -52.00 -12.06 2.39
C LYS A 345 -51.46 -10.73 2.89
N CYS A 346 -51.24 -10.59 4.20
CA CYS A 346 -51.06 -9.27 4.80
C CYS A 346 -49.83 -9.13 5.68
N PHE A 347 -49.19 -10.22 6.09
CA PHE A 347 -48.05 -10.13 7.00
C PHE A 347 -46.78 -9.76 6.24
N LEU A 348 -46.25 -8.56 6.52
CA LEU A 348 -44.96 -8.07 6.03
C LEU A 348 -44.86 -7.99 4.49
N GLN A 349 -45.95 -7.67 3.79
CA GLN A 349 -45.95 -7.61 2.32
C GLN A 349 -45.27 -6.35 1.79
N ASP A 350 -45.53 -5.19 2.38
CA ASP A 350 -44.97 -3.93 1.88
C ASP A 350 -43.47 -3.85 2.20
N SER A 351 -43.07 -4.29 3.40
CA SER A 351 -41.67 -4.45 3.79
C SER A 351 -40.90 -5.48 2.96
N LYS A 352 -41.58 -6.51 2.40
CA LYS A 352 -40.97 -7.44 1.43
C LYS A 352 -40.71 -6.77 0.09
N LEU A 353 -41.63 -5.95 -0.39
CA LEU A 353 -41.47 -5.19 -1.63
C LEU A 353 -40.36 -4.15 -1.48
N GLU A 354 -40.35 -3.42 -0.37
CA GLU A 354 -39.30 -2.45 -0.05
C GLU A 354 -37.94 -3.13 0.04
N LEU A 355 -37.84 -4.28 0.71
CA LEU A 355 -36.62 -5.06 0.74
C LEU A 355 -36.18 -5.49 -0.67
N ALA A 356 -37.10 -5.99 -1.50
CA ALA A 356 -36.79 -6.39 -2.86
C ALA A 356 -36.30 -5.21 -3.71
N PHE A 357 -36.90 -4.03 -3.54
CA PHE A 357 -36.47 -2.79 -4.18
C PHE A 357 -35.06 -2.39 -3.75
N LEU A 358 -34.81 -2.32 -2.44
CA LEU A 358 -33.49 -1.99 -1.89
C LEU A 358 -32.41 -2.96 -2.37
N LEU A 359 -32.66 -4.26 -2.30
CA LEU A 359 -31.71 -5.27 -2.78
C LEU A 359 -31.54 -5.19 -4.30
N GLY A 360 -32.58 -4.83 -5.04
CA GLY A 360 -32.53 -4.60 -6.49
C GLY A 360 -31.60 -3.43 -6.85
N GLU A 361 -31.78 -2.28 -6.19
CA GLU A 361 -30.94 -1.09 -6.34
C GLU A 361 -29.48 -1.38 -5.96
N LEU A 362 -29.25 -2.09 -4.85
CA LEU A 362 -27.91 -2.49 -4.45
C LEU A 362 -27.27 -3.48 -5.44
N SER A 363 -28.06 -4.29 -6.16
CA SER A 363 -27.56 -5.29 -7.11
C SER A 363 -27.07 -4.70 -8.42
N ARG A 364 -27.55 -3.51 -8.79
CA ARG A 364 -27.10 -2.80 -10.00
C ARG A 364 -25.59 -2.52 -9.98
N ASN A 365 -24.98 -2.51 -8.80
CA ASN A 365 -23.55 -2.27 -8.61
C ASN A 365 -22.66 -3.53 -8.68
N GLY A 366 -23.21 -4.71 -9.02
CA GLY A 366 -22.44 -5.81 -9.64
C GLY A 366 -22.31 -7.11 -8.85
N ASP A 367 -22.00 -7.09 -7.55
CA ASP A 367 -21.40 -8.28 -6.90
C ASP A 367 -22.26 -9.01 -5.84
N ASP A 368 -23.43 -8.48 -5.45
CA ASP A 368 -24.19 -9.03 -4.31
C ASP A 368 -25.44 -9.87 -4.68
N LYS A 369 -25.65 -10.18 -5.98
CA LYS A 369 -26.86 -10.89 -6.45
C LYS A 369 -27.15 -12.19 -5.68
N ARG A 370 -26.11 -12.97 -5.36
CA ARG A 370 -26.24 -14.23 -4.60
C ARG A 370 -26.64 -13.97 -3.15
N ASN A 371 -26.03 -12.97 -2.50
CA ASN A 371 -26.36 -12.60 -1.13
C ASN A 371 -27.81 -12.13 -1.04
N PHE A 372 -28.26 -11.33 -2.01
CA PHE A 372 -29.64 -10.84 -2.06
C PHE A 372 -30.67 -11.94 -2.29
N TYR A 373 -30.36 -12.92 -3.15
CA TYR A 373 -31.21 -14.10 -3.30
C TYR A 373 -31.36 -14.88 -1.99
N ILE A 374 -30.25 -15.07 -1.27
CA ILE A 374 -30.27 -15.74 0.04
C ILE A 374 -31.11 -14.94 1.03
N SER A 375 -30.90 -13.62 1.12
CA SER A 375 -31.66 -12.76 2.02
C SER A 375 -33.16 -12.73 1.73
N MET A 376 -33.56 -12.67 0.45
CA MET A 376 -34.98 -12.79 0.08
C MET A 376 -35.56 -14.16 0.42
N LYS A 377 -34.78 -15.23 0.25
CA LYS A 377 -35.19 -16.58 0.62
C LYS A 377 -35.36 -16.71 2.13
N ASP A 378 -34.46 -16.14 2.94
CA ASP A 378 -34.55 -16.17 4.40
C ASP A 378 -35.80 -15.42 4.90
N PHE A 379 -36.11 -14.28 4.28
CA PHE A 379 -37.35 -13.55 4.56
C PHE A 379 -38.61 -14.36 4.22
N GLN A 380 -38.63 -15.03 3.06
CA GLN A 380 -39.74 -15.91 2.67
C GLN A 380 -39.87 -17.13 3.59
N ASN A 381 -38.73 -17.71 4.01
CA ASN A 381 -38.70 -18.82 4.95
C ASN A 381 -39.29 -18.40 6.30
N PHE A 382 -39.00 -17.19 6.78
CA PHE A 382 -39.58 -16.64 7.99
C PHE A 382 -41.11 -16.51 7.88
N GLN A 383 -41.63 -15.87 6.83
CA GLN A 383 -43.08 -15.77 6.58
C GLN A 383 -43.77 -17.15 6.56
N SER A 384 -43.18 -18.11 5.83
CA SER A 384 -43.69 -19.48 5.72
C SER A 384 -43.65 -20.23 7.05
N SER A 385 -42.63 -19.97 7.88
CA SER A 385 -42.50 -20.57 9.20
C SER A 385 -43.54 -20.01 10.17
N SER A 386 -43.82 -18.70 10.12
CA SER A 386 -44.89 -18.07 10.88
C SER A 386 -46.26 -18.65 10.54
N GLU A 387 -46.53 -18.93 9.26
CA GLU A 387 -47.76 -19.57 8.81
C GLU A 387 -47.89 -21.01 9.35
N LYS A 388 -46.82 -21.81 9.26
CA LYS A 388 -46.79 -23.19 9.80
C LYS A 388 -47.01 -23.21 11.31
N ALA A 389 -46.40 -22.27 12.04
CA ALA A 389 -46.49 -22.15 13.49
C ALA A 389 -47.93 -21.91 13.99
N VAL A 390 -48.82 -21.32 13.17
CA VAL A 390 -50.24 -21.15 13.52
C VAL A 390 -50.89 -22.48 13.91
N SER A 391 -50.67 -23.53 13.10
CA SER A 391 -51.29 -24.83 13.33
C SER A 391 -50.84 -25.46 14.65
N GLU A 392 -49.54 -25.33 14.95
CA GLU A 392 -48.96 -25.88 16.17
C GLU A 392 -49.45 -25.13 17.41
N LYS A 393 -49.42 -23.79 17.37
CA LYS A 393 -49.87 -22.95 18.48
C LYS A 393 -51.38 -23.14 18.73
N PHE A 394 -52.18 -23.40 17.70
CA PHE A 394 -53.62 -23.62 17.81
C PHE A 394 -54.01 -24.97 18.44
N LYS A 395 -53.15 -26.01 18.37
CA LYS A 395 -53.43 -27.34 18.98
C LYS A 395 -53.81 -27.24 20.46
N SER A 396 -53.19 -26.31 21.19
CA SER A 396 -53.48 -26.08 22.62
C SER A 396 -54.93 -25.63 22.86
N LEU A 397 -55.44 -24.71 22.04
CA LEU A 397 -56.81 -24.22 22.10
C LEU A 397 -57.81 -25.29 21.63
N LYS A 398 -57.46 -26.08 20.61
CA LYS A 398 -58.27 -27.21 20.12
C LYS A 398 -58.43 -28.32 21.18
N LYS A 399 -57.42 -28.56 22.03
CA LYS A 399 -57.56 -29.49 23.17
C LYS A 399 -58.50 -28.94 24.24
N GLN A 400 -58.36 -27.65 24.58
CA GLN A 400 -59.19 -27.02 25.61
C GLN A 400 -60.67 -26.98 25.24
N THR A 401 -60.97 -26.70 23.98
CA THR A 401 -62.34 -26.75 23.44
C THR A 401 -62.93 -28.15 23.51
N LEU A 402 -62.15 -29.18 23.16
CA LEU A 402 -62.56 -30.57 23.30
C LEU A 402 -62.90 -30.93 24.76
N TYR A 403 -62.06 -30.54 25.72
CA TYR A 403 -62.33 -30.78 27.14
C TYR A 403 -63.60 -30.07 27.63
N VAL A 404 -63.81 -28.82 27.20
CA VAL A 404 -65.02 -28.07 27.54
C VAL A 404 -66.28 -28.72 26.93
N THR A 405 -66.21 -29.18 25.68
CA THR A 405 -67.34 -29.89 25.05
C THR A 405 -67.68 -31.19 25.75
N LEU A 406 -66.67 -31.96 26.19
CA LEU A 406 -66.89 -33.17 26.98
C LEU A 406 -67.53 -32.86 28.33
N PHE A 407 -67.04 -31.82 29.02
CA PHE A 407 -67.60 -31.37 30.30
C PHE A 407 -69.08 -30.95 30.18
N GLN A 408 -69.42 -30.19 29.14
CA GLN A 408 -70.81 -29.81 28.86
C GLN A 408 -71.67 -31.01 28.47
N GLY A 409 -71.14 -31.96 27.71
CA GLY A 409 -71.82 -33.21 27.36
C GLY A 409 -72.14 -34.08 28.58
N VAL A 410 -71.18 -34.22 29.50
CA VAL A 410 -71.41 -34.90 30.79
C VAL A 410 -72.48 -34.18 31.60
N GLY A 411 -72.43 -32.84 31.69
CA GLY A 411 -73.45 -32.05 32.38
C GLY A 411 -74.86 -32.23 31.79
N ALA A 412 -74.99 -32.31 30.46
CA ALA A 412 -76.25 -32.59 29.79
C ALA A 412 -76.77 -34.01 30.08
N LEU A 413 -75.90 -35.02 30.04
CA LEU A 413 -76.25 -36.40 30.40
C LEU A 413 -76.67 -36.53 31.87
N SER A 414 -75.96 -35.86 32.79
CA SER A 414 -76.32 -35.82 34.21
C SER A 414 -77.67 -35.12 34.43
N SER A 415 -77.96 -34.04 33.71
CA SER A 415 -79.27 -33.39 33.73
C SER A 415 -80.38 -34.32 33.24
N LEU A 416 -80.16 -35.05 32.14
CA LEU A 416 -81.13 -36.02 31.61
C LEU A 416 -81.36 -37.19 32.58
N TYR A 417 -80.29 -37.70 33.18
CA TYR A 417 -80.36 -38.76 34.18
C TYR A 417 -81.15 -38.32 35.41
N LEU A 418 -80.90 -37.11 35.93
CA LEU A 418 -81.63 -36.58 37.08
C LEU A 418 -83.11 -36.39 36.79
N TYR A 419 -83.46 -35.96 35.57
CA TYR A 419 -84.84 -35.77 35.16
C TYR A 419 -85.59 -37.08 34.91
N LEU A 420 -85.00 -38.00 34.14
CA LEU A 420 -85.67 -39.23 33.69
C LEU A 420 -85.58 -40.39 34.69
N VAL A 421 -84.43 -40.52 35.37
CA VAL A 421 -84.14 -41.68 36.23
C VAL A 421 -84.32 -41.35 37.71
N ALA A 422 -83.81 -40.21 38.16
CA ALA A 422 -83.89 -39.81 39.57
C ALA A 422 -85.16 -39.01 39.92
N HIS A 423 -86.04 -38.75 38.94
CA HIS A 423 -87.27 -37.96 39.10
C HIS A 423 -87.07 -36.61 39.81
N ALA A 424 -85.91 -35.99 39.63
CA ALA A 424 -85.64 -34.66 40.17
C ALA A 424 -86.51 -33.62 39.44
N SER A 425 -86.78 -32.49 40.11
CA SER A 425 -87.55 -31.40 39.47
C SER A 425 -86.86 -30.92 38.20
N MET A 426 -87.66 -30.48 37.22
CA MET A 426 -87.17 -29.89 35.98
C MET A 426 -86.20 -28.74 36.26
N TYR A 427 -86.46 -27.97 37.32
CA TYR A 427 -85.60 -26.88 37.78
C TYR A 427 -84.21 -27.38 38.21
N ASN A 428 -84.12 -28.46 39.00
CA ASN A 428 -82.84 -28.99 39.47
C ASN A 428 -82.02 -29.58 38.33
N SER A 429 -82.67 -30.30 37.43
CA SER A 429 -82.02 -30.89 36.26
C SER A 429 -81.49 -29.81 35.32
N PHE A 430 -82.33 -28.83 34.97
CA PHE A 430 -81.94 -27.72 34.11
C PHE A 430 -80.85 -26.84 34.72
N SER A 431 -80.84 -26.68 36.05
CA SER A 431 -79.82 -25.91 36.76
C SER A 431 -78.41 -26.52 36.58
N ILE A 432 -78.28 -27.85 36.55
CA ILE A 432 -77.00 -28.54 36.31
C ILE A 432 -76.54 -28.34 34.85
N PHE A 433 -77.47 -28.43 33.89
CA PHE A 433 -77.19 -28.12 32.50
C PHE A 433 -76.75 -26.66 32.31
N ALA A 434 -77.46 -25.72 32.93
CA ALA A 434 -77.15 -24.29 32.84
C ALA A 434 -75.78 -23.96 33.48
N VAL A 435 -75.49 -24.49 34.66
CA VAL A 435 -74.23 -24.27 35.37
C VAL A 435 -73.04 -24.84 34.58
N THR A 436 -73.13 -26.08 34.09
CA THR A 436 -72.07 -26.71 33.28
C THR A 436 -71.87 -25.99 31.94
N SER A 437 -72.94 -25.52 31.31
CA SER A 437 -72.90 -24.73 30.08
C SER A 437 -72.21 -23.38 30.29
N VAL A 438 -72.63 -22.60 31.29
CA VAL A 438 -72.08 -21.27 31.59
C VAL A 438 -70.61 -21.35 32.03
N LEU A 439 -70.27 -22.29 32.91
CA LEU A 439 -68.88 -22.51 33.34
C LEU A 439 -68.00 -22.95 32.18
N GLY A 440 -68.48 -23.86 31.32
CA GLY A 440 -67.76 -24.30 30.13
C GLY A 440 -67.48 -23.14 29.17
N LEU A 441 -68.49 -22.31 28.89
CA LEU A 441 -68.34 -21.12 28.06
C LEU A 441 -67.36 -20.12 28.68
N TYR A 442 -67.45 -19.87 29.99
CA TYR A 442 -66.54 -18.97 30.70
C TYR A 442 -65.07 -19.42 30.62
N ILE A 443 -64.81 -20.72 30.86
CA ILE A 443 -63.47 -21.30 30.77
C ILE A 443 -62.93 -21.14 29.35
N LEU A 444 -63.75 -21.42 28.34
CA LEU A 444 -63.33 -21.30 26.95
C LEU A 444 -63.05 -19.85 26.55
N GLN A 445 -63.88 -18.90 26.99
CA GLN A 445 -63.69 -17.48 26.72
C GLN A 445 -62.36 -17.01 27.30
N ARG A 446 -62.08 -17.36 28.56
CA ARG A 446 -60.83 -17.01 29.25
C ARG A 446 -59.62 -17.63 28.55
N SER A 447 -59.71 -18.90 28.17
CA SER A 447 -58.66 -19.61 27.45
C SER A 447 -58.37 -19.01 26.07
N THR A 448 -59.41 -18.63 25.34
CA THR A 448 -59.30 -17.97 24.03
C THR A 448 -58.61 -16.61 24.15
N VAL A 449 -59.01 -15.79 25.13
CA VAL A 449 -58.40 -14.47 25.36
C VAL A 449 -56.92 -14.62 25.70
N LYS A 450 -56.58 -15.55 26.61
CA LYS A 450 -55.18 -15.85 26.96
C LYS A 450 -54.38 -16.33 25.76
N TRP A 451 -54.95 -17.20 24.94
CA TRP A 451 -54.31 -17.71 23.74
C TRP A 451 -54.05 -16.60 22.72
N LYS A 452 -55.04 -15.73 22.44
CA LYS A 452 -54.87 -14.59 21.52
C LYS A 452 -53.74 -13.66 21.96
N GLN A 453 -53.67 -13.33 23.25
CA GLN A 453 -52.61 -12.51 23.82
C GLN A 453 -51.24 -13.19 23.71
N LYS A 454 -51.16 -14.48 24.05
CA LYS A 454 -49.92 -15.25 23.98
C LYS A 454 -49.43 -15.40 22.54
N PHE A 455 -50.31 -15.74 21.61
CA PHE A 455 -50.01 -15.85 20.18
C PHE A 455 -49.44 -14.54 19.63
N TRP A 456 -50.10 -13.40 19.89
CA TRP A 456 -49.64 -12.10 19.42
C TRP A 456 -48.29 -11.71 20.04
N LYS A 457 -48.12 -11.93 21.34
CA LYS A 457 -46.87 -11.64 22.05
C LYS A 457 -45.69 -12.44 21.48
N GLU A 458 -45.87 -13.74 21.28
CA GLU A 458 -44.82 -14.59 20.71
C GLU A 458 -44.53 -14.20 19.25
N LEU A 459 -45.57 -13.95 18.44
CA LEU A 459 -45.37 -13.52 17.05
C LEU A 459 -44.57 -12.21 16.99
N LEU A 460 -44.87 -11.23 17.85
CA LEU A 460 -44.14 -9.97 17.99
C LEU A 460 -42.68 -10.16 18.41
N GLU A 461 -42.43 -11.10 19.32
CA GLU A 461 -41.08 -11.41 19.78
C GLU A 461 -40.26 -12.05 18.65
N ASP A 462 -40.84 -13.02 17.94
CA ASP A 462 -40.25 -13.65 16.76
C ASP A 462 -39.96 -12.61 15.66
N THR A 463 -40.88 -11.68 15.39
CA THR A 463 -40.71 -10.61 14.38
C THR A 463 -39.57 -9.66 14.73
N ARG A 464 -39.47 -9.24 16.00
CA ARG A 464 -38.40 -8.34 16.47
C ARG A 464 -37.03 -9.00 16.47
N GLN A 465 -36.96 -10.28 16.85
CA GLN A 465 -35.72 -11.04 16.80
C GLN A 465 -35.26 -11.21 15.35
N PHE A 466 -36.18 -11.59 14.46
CA PHE A 466 -35.89 -11.73 13.03
C PHE A 466 -35.37 -10.42 12.43
N GLU A 467 -36.07 -9.30 12.61
CA GLU A 467 -35.66 -7.99 12.08
C GLU A 467 -34.23 -7.62 12.51
N LYS A 468 -33.91 -7.74 13.80
CA LYS A 468 -32.58 -7.41 14.34
C LYS A 468 -31.48 -8.29 13.73
N VAL A 469 -31.70 -9.60 13.68
CA VAL A 469 -30.72 -10.56 13.17
C VAL A 469 -30.55 -10.38 11.67
N PHE A 470 -31.66 -10.28 10.93
CA PHE A 470 -31.69 -10.11 9.49
C PHE A 470 -30.98 -8.83 9.05
N ARG A 471 -31.30 -7.69 9.68
CA ARG A 471 -30.68 -6.39 9.36
C ARG A 471 -29.16 -6.43 9.55
N ARG A 472 -28.71 -7.01 10.66
CA ARG A 472 -27.29 -7.15 10.98
C ARG A 472 -26.58 -8.03 9.96
N GLN A 473 -27.14 -9.20 9.67
CA GLN A 473 -26.56 -10.14 8.70
C GLN A 473 -26.50 -9.54 7.30
N LEU A 474 -27.54 -8.82 6.88
CA LEU A 474 -27.57 -8.16 5.57
C LEU A 474 -26.48 -7.10 5.45
N PHE A 475 -26.29 -6.28 6.49
CA PHE A 475 -25.26 -5.26 6.52
C PHE A 475 -23.85 -5.85 6.53
N GLU A 476 -23.56 -6.79 7.44
CA GLU A 476 -22.23 -7.40 7.60
C GLU A 476 -21.82 -8.22 6.36
N ASN A 477 -22.78 -8.86 5.69
CA ASN A 477 -22.50 -9.66 4.50
C ASN A 477 -22.35 -8.84 3.22
N SER A 478 -22.84 -7.60 3.19
CA SER A 478 -22.81 -6.73 2.02
C SER A 478 -21.39 -6.46 1.50
N SER A 479 -21.26 -6.39 0.17
CA SER A 479 -20.02 -5.98 -0.48
C SER A 479 -19.64 -4.54 -0.09
N LEU A 480 -20.60 -3.65 0.08
CA LEU A 480 -20.38 -2.24 0.45
C LEU A 480 -19.71 -2.09 1.82
N TYR A 481 -20.16 -2.86 2.82
CA TYR A 481 -19.52 -2.87 4.14
C TYR A 481 -18.10 -3.42 4.07
N LYS A 482 -17.88 -4.53 3.36
CA LYS A 482 -16.55 -5.15 3.19
C LYS A 482 -15.59 -4.22 2.44
N GLN A 483 -16.07 -3.53 1.42
CA GLN A 483 -15.30 -2.52 0.68
C GLN A 483 -14.93 -1.35 1.61
N ASN A 484 -15.85 -0.83 2.41
CA ASN A 484 -15.56 0.24 3.37
C ASN A 484 -14.50 -0.19 4.41
N ALA A 485 -14.63 -1.38 4.99
CA ALA A 485 -13.65 -1.93 5.93
C ALA A 485 -12.24 -2.03 5.30
N LEU A 486 -12.16 -2.53 4.07
CA LEU A 486 -10.92 -2.65 3.32
C LEU A 486 -10.31 -1.28 2.95
N GLN A 487 -11.12 -0.32 2.49
CA GLN A 487 -10.66 1.04 2.20
C GLN A 487 -10.23 1.80 3.45
N THR A 488 -10.89 1.57 4.59
CA THR A 488 -10.48 2.13 5.89
C THR A 488 -9.09 1.64 6.27
N LYS A 489 -8.84 0.33 6.16
CA LYS A 489 -7.52 -0.26 6.40
C LYS A 489 -6.46 0.35 5.48
N MET A 490 -6.72 0.41 4.17
CA MET A 490 -5.80 1.02 3.21
C MET A 490 -5.50 2.48 3.51
N LYS A 491 -6.51 3.26 3.90
CA LYS A 491 -6.33 4.65 4.31
C LYS A 491 -5.41 4.76 5.53
N THR A 492 -5.67 3.98 6.58
CA THR A 492 -4.83 4.00 7.79
C THR A 492 -3.37 3.63 7.51
N GLU A 493 -3.14 2.63 6.64
CA GLU A 493 -1.79 2.25 6.22
C GLU A 493 -1.11 3.35 5.39
N THR A 494 -1.86 4.01 4.50
CA THR A 494 -1.33 5.08 3.64
C THR A 494 -1.01 6.34 4.45
N ASP A 495 -1.87 6.75 5.40
CA ASP A 495 -1.65 7.88 6.30
C ASP A 495 -0.41 7.64 7.18
N LEU A 496 -0.24 6.42 7.67
CA LEU A 496 0.90 6.03 8.47
C LEU A 496 2.19 6.02 7.63
N LEU A 497 2.15 5.53 6.38
CA LEU A 497 3.27 5.63 5.44
C LEU A 497 3.64 7.09 5.15
N LEU A 498 2.67 7.97 4.88
CA LEU A 498 2.93 9.40 4.63
C LEU A 498 3.62 10.06 5.83
N THR A 499 3.19 9.73 7.04
CA THR A 499 3.80 10.21 8.28
C THR A 499 5.26 9.75 8.39
N GLN A 500 5.54 8.49 8.08
CA GLN A 500 6.90 7.93 8.11
C GLN A 500 7.83 8.54 7.06
N VAL A 501 7.31 8.86 5.87
CA VAL A 501 8.09 9.54 4.82
C VAL A 501 8.41 10.98 5.25
N ASP A 502 7.44 11.71 5.83
CA ASP A 502 7.66 13.07 6.35
C ASP A 502 8.68 13.09 7.49
N GLU A 503 8.62 12.13 8.41
CA GLU A 503 9.64 11.96 9.45
C GLU A 503 11.03 11.66 8.87
N SER A 504 11.09 10.86 7.80
CA SER A 504 12.34 10.52 7.12
C SER A 504 12.96 11.74 6.42
N LEU A 505 12.13 12.56 5.76
CA LEU A 505 12.54 13.83 5.15
C LEU A 505 13.04 14.82 6.22
N LYS A 506 12.36 14.92 7.36
CA LYS A 506 12.80 15.74 8.50
C LYS A 506 14.10 15.25 9.13
N CYS A 507 14.34 13.94 9.18
CA CYS A 507 15.61 13.39 9.63
C CYS A 507 16.74 13.72 8.64
N LEU A 508 16.46 13.65 7.34
CA LEU A 508 17.42 13.91 6.28
C LEU A 508 17.84 15.39 6.21
N SER A 509 16.90 16.32 6.36
CA SER A 509 17.22 17.76 6.40
C SER A 509 18.12 18.11 7.60
N LYS A 510 17.89 17.47 8.76
CA LYS A 510 18.77 17.61 9.95
C LYS A 510 20.15 17.00 9.74
N LEU A 511 20.25 15.87 9.03
CA LEU A 511 21.53 15.26 8.67
C LEU A 511 22.34 16.18 7.74
N ARG A 512 21.70 16.83 6.77
CA ARG A 512 22.35 17.79 5.85
C ARG A 512 22.94 18.98 6.61
N LEU A 513 22.16 19.61 7.48
CA LEU A 513 22.61 20.74 8.33
C LEU A 513 23.74 20.36 9.30
N GLY A 514 23.82 19.10 9.72
CA GLY A 514 24.90 18.59 10.56
C GLY A 514 26.18 18.25 9.79
N SER A 515 26.09 18.03 8.47
CA SER A 515 27.24 17.72 7.59
C SER A 515 27.94 18.95 7.00
N GLU A 516 27.26 20.09 6.97
CA GLU A 516 27.78 21.38 6.46
C GLU A 516 28.48 22.23 7.54
N LYS A 517 28.61 21.73 8.78
CA LYS A 517 29.36 22.33 9.90
C LYS A 517 30.60 21.51 10.22
#